data_AF-A0A1G1YJN9-F1
#
_entry.id   AF-A0A1G1YJN9-F1
#
_cell.length_a   1.000
_cell.length_b   1.000
_cell.length_c   1.000
_cell.angle_alpha   90.00
_cell.angle_beta   90.00
_cell.angle_gamma   90.00
#
_symmetry.space_group_name_H-M   'P 1'
#
loop_
_entity.id
_entity.type
_entity.pdbx_description
1 polymer ?
#
loop_
_entity_poly.entity_id
_entity_poly.type
_entity_poly.pdbx_seq_one_letter_code
_entity_poly.pdbx_strand_id
1 'polypeptide(L)'
;MSEGVKNQQFLLGLFGGIASVSVIGLIIMGVILLNAKNNGTPQVAGQQETPDQNTQNQPLTQNPAQVAGVSTFSEKAGAEICQENNKPLVYLFSTTWCPHCQWIKDAFDEVVKKYVDDGKIVAYHWDVDINDNTLTAEKESVVPAKDLAVYREFNPQGSIPTFVFGCKYFRIGNGYEQQDDLTAEKAEFEALIQDLIK
;
A
#
# COMPACT_ATOMS: atom_id res chain seq x y z
N MET A 1 8.75 -38.51 -50.22
CA MET A 1 7.89 -37.94 -51.27
C MET A 1 6.49 -38.45 -51.05
N SER A 2 5.53 -37.59 -50.72
CA SER A 2 4.09 -37.85 -50.82
C SER A 2 3.38 -36.50 -50.77
N GLU A 3 2.41 -36.30 -51.64
CA GLU A 3 1.80 -34.99 -51.92
C GLU A 3 0.46 -34.81 -51.19
N GLY A 4 0.17 -33.56 -50.78
CA GLY A 4 -1.16 -32.93 -50.89
C GLY A 4 -2.33 -33.49 -50.05
N VAL A 5 -3.51 -32.85 -49.95
CA VAL A 5 -4.14 -31.79 -50.74
C VAL A 5 -5.27 -31.12 -49.90
N LYS A 6 -5.35 -29.77 -49.86
CA LYS A 6 -6.55 -28.90 -49.57
C LYS A 6 -7.36 -29.19 -48.27
N ASN A 7 -8.30 -28.39 -47.76
CA ASN A 7 -8.89 -27.07 -48.09
C ASN A 7 -9.19 -26.36 -46.72
N GLN A 8 -9.86 -25.20 -46.54
CA GLN A 8 -10.64 -24.29 -47.38
C GLN A 8 -10.48 -22.83 -46.86
N GLN A 9 -11.34 -21.90 -47.26
CA GLN A 9 -11.33 -20.49 -46.81
C GLN A 9 -12.18 -20.25 -45.55
N PHE A 10 -11.84 -19.22 -44.76
CA PHE A 10 -12.75 -18.61 -43.78
C PHE A 10 -12.77 -17.07 -43.88
N LEU A 11 -13.84 -16.56 -44.49
CA LEU A 11 -14.55 -15.30 -44.21
C LEU A 11 -13.72 -14.03 -43.90
N LEU A 12 -13.56 -13.18 -44.92
CA LEU A 12 -13.28 -11.75 -44.77
C LEU A 12 -14.53 -11.02 -44.24
N GLY A 13 -14.43 -10.44 -43.04
CA GLY A 13 -15.50 -9.66 -42.41
C GLY A 13 -15.60 -8.23 -42.95
N LEU A 14 -16.84 -7.83 -43.25
CA LEU A 14 -17.20 -6.50 -43.75
C LEU A 14 -16.98 -5.41 -42.68
N PHE A 15 -16.15 -4.39 -42.95
CA PHE A 15 -16.13 -3.15 -42.16
C PHE A 15 -16.97 -2.07 -42.87
N GLY A 16 -18.26 -2.03 -42.54
CA GLY A 16 -19.14 -0.91 -42.90
C GLY A 16 -18.84 0.31 -42.02
N GLY A 17 -18.67 1.48 -42.65
CA GLY A 17 -18.22 2.68 -41.95
C GLY A 17 -19.33 3.44 -41.20
N ILE A 18 -18.90 4.27 -40.23
CA ILE A 18 -19.71 5.34 -39.65
C ILE A 18 -18.86 6.60 -39.67
N ALA A 19 -19.20 7.54 -40.55
CA ALA A 19 -18.70 8.91 -40.54
C ALA A 19 -19.88 9.84 -40.24
N SER A 20 -20.00 10.29 -39.00
CA SER A 20 -21.02 11.24 -38.55
C SER A 20 -20.35 12.39 -37.81
N VAL A 21 -19.90 13.39 -38.57
CA VAL A 21 -19.31 14.62 -38.03
C VAL A 21 -20.44 15.52 -37.54
N SER A 22 -20.63 15.59 -36.22
CA SER A 22 -21.66 16.43 -35.61
C SER A 22 -21.21 17.88 -35.47
N VAL A 23 -21.54 18.72 -36.46
CA VAL A 23 -21.36 20.19 -36.41
C VAL A 23 -22.68 20.87 -36.06
N ILE A 24 -23.02 20.98 -34.78
CA ILE A 24 -24.07 21.89 -34.27
C ILE A 24 -23.66 22.38 -32.87
N GLY A 25 -23.63 23.69 -32.63
CA GLY A 25 -23.31 24.22 -31.29
C GLY A 25 -22.94 25.71 -31.16
N LEU A 26 -23.14 26.55 -32.18
CA LEU A 26 -23.05 28.00 -32.05
C LEU A 26 -24.44 28.62 -31.88
N ILE A 27 -24.47 29.86 -31.37
CA ILE A 27 -25.64 30.72 -31.09
C ILE A 27 -26.30 30.49 -29.71
N ILE A 28 -25.68 31.07 -28.67
CA ILE A 28 -26.41 31.89 -27.68
C ILE A 28 -25.56 33.13 -27.36
N MET A 29 -25.58 34.12 -28.25
CA MET A 29 -24.92 35.41 -28.03
C MET A 29 -25.87 36.52 -28.49
N GLY A 30 -26.53 37.22 -27.56
CA GLY A 30 -27.51 38.23 -27.95
C GLY A 30 -28.38 38.82 -26.84
N VAL A 31 -27.83 39.79 -26.11
CA VAL A 31 -28.57 40.99 -25.63
C VAL A 31 -29.77 40.78 -24.68
N ILE A 32 -29.52 40.92 -23.37
CA ILE A 32 -30.23 41.95 -22.59
C ILE A 32 -29.18 42.90 -22.00
N LEU A 33 -29.39 44.19 -22.23
CA LEU A 33 -28.46 45.26 -21.93
C LEU A 33 -28.77 45.95 -20.60
N LEU A 34 -27.70 46.41 -19.94
CA LEU A 34 -27.60 47.63 -19.14
C LEU A 34 -28.56 47.80 -17.94
N ASN A 35 -27.95 47.86 -16.75
CA ASN A 35 -28.20 49.00 -15.87
C ASN A 35 -26.86 49.54 -15.35
N ALA A 36 -26.71 50.85 -15.32
CA ALA A 36 -25.41 51.50 -15.21
C ALA A 36 -25.22 52.28 -13.91
N LYS A 37 -23.95 52.31 -13.45
CA LYS A 37 -23.31 53.39 -12.70
C LYS A 37 -23.72 53.56 -11.22
N ASN A 38 -22.78 53.26 -10.32
CA ASN A 38 -22.24 54.31 -9.44
C ASN A 38 -20.89 53.94 -8.80
N ASN A 39 -20.15 54.99 -8.46
CA ASN A 39 -18.74 55.02 -8.09
C ASN A 39 -18.40 54.23 -6.81
N GLY A 40 -17.19 53.66 -6.78
CA GLY A 40 -16.56 53.19 -5.56
C GLY A 40 -15.21 52.52 -5.83
N THR A 41 -14.11 53.20 -5.53
CA THR A 41 -12.79 52.56 -5.40
C THR A 41 -12.59 52.14 -3.94
N PRO A 42 -12.49 50.84 -3.66
CA PRO A 42 -11.62 50.38 -2.58
C PRO A 42 -10.64 49.30 -3.06
N GLN A 43 -9.47 49.25 -2.41
CA GLN A 43 -8.51 48.17 -2.57
C GLN A 43 -9.03 46.88 -1.92
N VAL A 44 -8.86 45.74 -2.60
CA VAL A 44 -9.03 44.38 -2.07
C VAL A 44 -7.95 43.55 -2.78
N ALA A 45 -6.82 43.16 -2.16
CA ALA A 45 -6.63 42.27 -1.01
C ALA A 45 -6.99 40.80 -1.32
N GLY A 46 -5.97 40.01 -1.72
CA GLY A 46 -6.05 38.55 -1.84
C GLY A 46 -6.64 38.05 -3.16
N GLN A 47 -5.82 37.43 -4.00
CA GLN A 47 -6.33 36.53 -5.03
C GLN A 47 -6.83 35.25 -4.36
N GLN A 48 -8.12 34.96 -4.56
CA GLN A 48 -8.73 33.71 -4.11
C GLN A 48 -8.57 32.68 -5.23
N GLU A 49 -7.54 31.85 -5.12
CA GLU A 49 -7.37 30.69 -6.00
C GLU A 49 -8.40 29.61 -5.69
N THR A 50 -8.84 28.90 -6.73
CA THR A 50 -9.79 27.79 -6.65
C THR A 50 -9.21 26.60 -5.88
N PRO A 51 -10.03 25.70 -5.32
CA PRO A 51 -9.52 24.59 -4.52
C PRO A 51 -8.79 23.58 -5.41
N ASP A 52 -7.46 23.61 -5.35
CA ASP A 52 -6.60 22.69 -6.10
C ASP A 52 -6.72 21.26 -5.54
N GLN A 53 -7.08 20.33 -6.41
CA GLN A 53 -7.08 18.88 -6.14
C GLN A 53 -5.64 18.35 -6.21
N ASN A 54 -4.77 18.79 -5.29
CA ASN A 54 -3.40 18.29 -5.22
C ASN A 54 -2.87 18.12 -3.78
N THR A 55 -3.57 17.30 -2.98
CA THR A 55 -2.98 16.73 -1.75
C THR A 55 -2.15 15.50 -2.11
N GLN A 56 -1.06 15.68 -2.84
CA GLN A 56 -0.07 14.62 -3.03
C GLN A 56 0.88 14.54 -1.82
N ASN A 57 0.85 13.37 -1.18
CA ASN A 57 2.02 12.68 -0.61
C ASN A 57 3.07 13.56 0.10
N GLN A 58 2.85 13.85 1.38
CA GLN A 58 3.99 14.02 2.28
C GLN A 58 4.59 12.63 2.54
N PRO A 59 5.90 12.42 2.32
CA PRO A 59 6.57 11.22 2.82
C PRO A 59 6.41 11.14 4.34
N LEU A 60 6.23 9.93 4.87
CA LEU A 60 6.49 9.68 6.29
C LEU A 60 7.90 10.21 6.62
N THR A 61 8.10 10.80 7.80
CA THR A 61 9.44 11.17 8.28
C THR A 61 10.18 9.91 8.73
N GLN A 62 10.79 9.23 7.76
CA GLN A 62 11.50 7.96 7.93
C GLN A 62 12.94 8.22 8.39
N ASN A 63 13.28 7.80 9.60
CA ASN A 63 14.66 7.72 10.09
C ASN A 63 15.10 6.25 10.11
N PRO A 64 16.41 5.92 10.07
CA PRO A 64 16.86 4.57 10.42
C PRO A 64 16.45 4.22 11.86
N ALA A 65 15.99 2.99 12.10
CA ALA A 65 15.56 2.55 13.42
C ALA A 65 16.71 2.60 14.44
N GLN A 66 16.49 3.25 15.58
CA GLN A 66 17.53 3.41 16.61
C GLN A 66 17.52 2.27 17.64
N VAL A 67 17.49 1.02 17.16
CA VAL A 67 17.44 -0.20 18.00
C VAL A 67 18.75 -0.97 17.86
N ALA A 68 19.33 -1.40 18.99
CA ALA A 68 20.60 -2.13 18.99
C ALA A 68 20.47 -3.46 18.24
N GLY A 69 21.36 -3.69 17.26
CA GLY A 69 21.32 -4.86 16.39
C GLY A 69 20.37 -4.74 15.18
N VAL A 70 19.69 -3.61 15.01
CA VAL A 70 18.82 -3.34 13.86
C VAL A 70 19.47 -2.31 12.94
N SER A 71 19.36 -2.57 11.64
CA SER A 71 20.02 -1.84 10.55
C SER A 71 19.18 -1.73 9.28
N THR A 72 18.24 -2.67 9.03
CA THR A 72 17.43 -2.69 7.80
C THR A 72 16.05 -2.05 7.93
N PHE A 73 15.61 -1.75 9.16
CA PHE A 73 14.32 -1.10 9.43
C PHE A 73 14.41 0.42 9.54
N SER A 74 13.33 1.07 9.12
CA SER A 74 13.05 2.48 9.37
C SER A 74 12.16 2.64 10.61
N GLU A 75 12.22 3.82 11.22
CA GLU A 75 11.38 4.28 12.33
C GLU A 75 10.58 5.52 11.91
N LYS A 76 9.28 5.51 12.21
CA LYS A 76 8.39 6.66 12.06
C LYS A 76 8.59 7.59 13.27
N ALA A 77 9.17 8.76 13.03
CA ALA A 77 9.49 9.69 14.10
C ALA A 77 8.24 10.10 14.92
N GLY A 78 8.33 9.98 16.25
CA GLY A 78 7.25 10.36 17.17
C GLY A 78 6.03 9.44 17.17
N ALA A 79 6.12 8.24 16.59
CA ALA A 79 5.03 7.26 16.64
C ALA A 79 4.86 6.65 18.04
N GLU A 80 3.62 6.61 18.52
CA GLU A 80 3.23 5.80 19.67
C GLU A 80 3.16 4.32 19.27
N ILE A 81 3.46 3.42 20.21
CA ILE A 81 3.37 1.98 19.96
C ILE A 81 1.90 1.59 19.86
N CYS A 82 1.45 1.14 18.68
CA CYS A 82 0.10 0.64 18.53
C CYS A 82 -0.05 -0.73 19.21
N GLN A 83 -1.19 -0.91 19.90
CA GLN A 83 -1.45 -2.06 20.74
C GLN A 83 -2.85 -2.64 20.51
N GLU A 84 -2.98 -3.94 20.74
CA GLU A 84 -4.27 -4.60 20.89
C GLU A 84 -4.27 -5.41 22.19
N ASN A 85 -5.32 -5.26 23.01
CA ASN A 85 -5.42 -5.90 24.32
C ASN A 85 -4.15 -5.67 25.19
N ASN A 86 -3.71 -4.40 25.27
CA ASN A 86 -2.52 -3.91 25.98
C ASN A 86 -1.18 -4.56 25.57
N LYS A 87 -1.09 -5.16 24.38
CA LYS A 87 0.13 -5.77 23.84
C LYS A 87 0.51 -5.12 22.51
N PRO A 88 1.80 -4.88 22.22
CA PRO A 88 2.23 -4.33 20.94
C PRO A 88 1.76 -5.18 19.75
N LEU A 89 1.39 -4.52 18.67
CA LEU A 89 0.99 -5.15 17.40
C LEU A 89 2.19 -5.35 16.47
N VAL A 90 2.26 -6.52 15.82
CA VAL A 90 3.29 -6.85 14.81
C VAL A 90 2.62 -7.40 13.56
N TYR A 91 3.06 -6.96 12.39
CA TYR A 91 2.47 -7.31 11.10
C TYR A 91 3.53 -7.74 10.09
N LEU A 92 3.21 -8.80 9.34
CA LEU A 92 3.71 -9.06 8.00
C LEU A 92 2.52 -8.98 7.03
N PHE A 93 2.63 -8.13 6.01
CA PHE A 93 1.75 -8.13 4.85
C PHE A 93 2.49 -8.79 3.68
N SER A 94 1.88 -9.84 3.13
CA SER A 94 2.45 -10.84 2.22
C SER A 94 1.50 -11.13 1.05
N THR A 95 1.96 -11.87 0.06
CA THR A 95 1.09 -12.57 -0.91
C THR A 95 1.59 -13.97 -1.23
N THR A 96 0.67 -14.88 -1.53
CA THR A 96 0.96 -16.30 -1.77
C THR A 96 1.90 -16.56 -2.96
N TRP A 97 1.90 -15.66 -3.96
CA TRP A 97 2.63 -15.80 -5.22
C TRP A 97 4.00 -15.11 -5.24
N CYS A 98 4.34 -14.29 -4.24
CA CYS A 98 5.55 -13.49 -4.24
C CYS A 98 6.76 -14.30 -3.71
N PRO A 99 7.85 -14.50 -4.49
CA PRO A 99 9.02 -15.26 -4.04
C PRO A 99 9.67 -14.69 -2.78
N HIS A 100 9.77 -13.36 -2.68
CA HIS A 100 10.32 -12.66 -1.52
C HIS A 100 9.50 -12.93 -0.24
N CYS A 101 8.18 -13.16 -0.36
CA CYS A 101 7.34 -13.57 0.77
C CYS A 101 7.58 -15.03 1.16
N GLN A 102 7.64 -15.91 0.15
CA GLN A 102 7.86 -17.34 0.36
C GLN A 102 9.20 -17.62 1.06
N TRP A 103 10.24 -16.82 0.78
CA TRP A 103 11.54 -16.90 1.46
C TRP A 103 11.48 -16.53 2.95
N ILE A 104 10.80 -15.43 3.29
CA ILE A 104 10.85 -14.86 4.66
C ILE A 104 9.77 -15.37 5.62
N LYS A 105 8.61 -15.81 5.10
CA LYS A 105 7.41 -16.03 5.90
C LYS A 105 7.60 -16.95 7.10
N ASP A 106 8.23 -18.10 6.91
CA ASP A 106 8.38 -19.11 7.97
C ASP A 106 9.33 -18.63 9.06
N ALA A 107 10.29 -17.75 8.72
CA ALA A 107 11.19 -17.13 9.67
C ALA A 107 10.53 -16.02 10.50
N PHE A 108 9.67 -15.21 9.88
CA PHE A 108 8.82 -14.25 10.59
C PHE A 108 7.86 -14.99 11.55
N ASP A 109 7.11 -15.97 11.02
CA ASP A 109 6.17 -16.80 11.77
C ASP A 109 6.81 -17.45 13.00
N GLU A 110 7.98 -18.09 12.84
CA GLU A 110 8.70 -18.75 13.93
C GLU A 110 9.08 -17.77 15.05
N VAL A 111 9.48 -16.54 14.71
CA VAL A 111 9.82 -15.52 15.70
C VAL A 111 8.55 -15.03 16.40
N VAL A 112 7.54 -14.54 15.66
CA VAL A 112 6.38 -13.90 16.29
C VAL A 112 5.55 -14.89 17.12
N LYS A 113 5.44 -16.16 16.70
CA LYS A 113 4.70 -17.19 17.45
C LYS A 113 5.25 -17.38 18.87
N LYS A 114 6.58 -17.38 19.07
CA LYS A 114 7.21 -17.45 20.41
C LYS A 114 6.71 -16.34 21.35
N TYR A 115 6.59 -15.11 20.85
CA TYR A 115 6.15 -13.96 21.65
C TYR A 115 4.62 -13.85 21.78
N VAL A 116 3.86 -14.42 20.85
CA VAL A 116 2.40 -14.57 20.97
C VAL A 116 2.05 -15.64 22.01
N ASP A 117 2.71 -16.79 21.98
CA ASP A 117 2.54 -17.89 22.93
C ASP A 117 2.90 -17.47 24.37
N ASP A 118 3.96 -16.68 24.53
CA ASP A 118 4.34 -16.02 25.79
C ASP A 118 3.36 -14.91 26.24
N GLY A 119 2.37 -14.55 25.41
CA GLY A 119 1.42 -13.47 25.69
C GLY A 119 2.02 -12.07 25.73
N LYS A 120 3.12 -11.82 24.99
CA LYS A 120 3.86 -10.54 24.98
C LYS A 120 3.42 -9.58 23.87
N ILE A 121 3.01 -10.11 22.72
CA ILE A 121 2.55 -9.31 21.55
C ILE A 121 1.20 -9.83 21.02
N VAL A 122 0.59 -9.07 20.11
CA VAL A 122 -0.37 -9.60 19.12
C VAL A 122 0.32 -9.52 17.76
N ALA A 123 0.26 -10.60 16.97
CA ALA A 123 0.87 -10.62 15.64
C ALA A 123 -0.14 -11.07 14.58
N TYR A 124 0.04 -10.56 13.36
CA TYR A 124 -0.68 -11.00 12.17
C TYR A 124 0.29 -11.22 11.01
N HIS A 125 0.02 -12.24 10.20
CA HIS A 125 0.65 -12.43 8.91
C HIS A 125 -0.45 -12.54 7.86
N TRP A 126 -0.74 -11.41 7.20
CA TRP A 126 -1.80 -11.31 6.20
C TRP A 126 -1.27 -11.62 4.80
N ASP A 127 -1.70 -12.73 4.20
CA ASP A 127 -1.62 -12.91 2.75
C ASP A 127 -2.78 -12.13 2.09
N VAL A 128 -2.49 -10.92 1.61
CA VAL A 128 -3.53 -9.94 1.23
C VAL A 128 -4.21 -10.25 -0.11
N ASP A 129 -3.67 -11.19 -0.89
CA ASP A 129 -4.27 -11.71 -2.13
C ASP A 129 -5.39 -12.73 -1.87
N ILE A 130 -5.31 -13.48 -0.76
CA ILE A 130 -6.35 -14.44 -0.34
C ILE A 130 -7.17 -13.97 0.88
N ASN A 131 -6.77 -12.86 1.52
CA ASN A 131 -7.42 -12.25 2.69
C ASN A 131 -7.39 -13.12 3.96
N ASP A 132 -6.22 -13.71 4.26
CA ASP A 132 -6.06 -14.77 5.27
C ASP A 132 -4.93 -14.44 6.24
N ASN A 133 -5.14 -14.67 7.55
CA ASN A 133 -4.11 -14.55 8.58
C ASN A 133 -3.43 -15.90 8.80
N THR A 134 -2.27 -16.12 8.21
CA THR A 134 -1.59 -17.43 8.20
C THR A 134 -0.99 -17.84 9.54
N LEU A 135 -1.02 -16.95 10.56
CA LEU A 135 -0.68 -17.31 11.95
C LEU A 135 -1.78 -18.14 12.63
N THR A 136 -3.03 -18.07 12.15
CA THR A 136 -4.21 -18.76 12.69
C THR A 136 -4.68 -19.93 11.80
N ALA A 137 -5.51 -20.81 12.35
CA ALA A 137 -6.06 -21.95 11.61
C ALA A 137 -7.41 -21.61 10.94
N GLU A 138 -8.11 -20.64 11.53
CA GLU A 138 -9.24 -19.93 10.99
C GLU A 138 -8.91 -19.32 9.63
N LYS A 139 -9.88 -19.31 8.72
CA LYS A 139 -9.77 -18.66 7.40
C LYS A 139 -10.67 -17.45 7.36
N GLU A 140 -10.07 -16.27 7.21
CA GLU A 140 -10.81 -15.05 6.97
C GLU A 140 -11.24 -14.93 5.50
N SER A 141 -12.18 -14.01 5.24
CA SER A 141 -12.64 -13.65 3.89
C SER A 141 -12.34 -12.19 3.53
N VAL A 142 -11.72 -11.45 4.46
CA VAL A 142 -11.39 -10.03 4.34
C VAL A 142 -10.31 -9.66 5.36
N VAL A 143 -9.26 -8.94 4.93
CA VAL A 143 -8.33 -8.29 5.85
C VAL A 143 -9.07 -7.17 6.58
N PRO A 144 -9.14 -7.14 7.93
CA PRO A 144 -9.89 -6.12 8.66
C PRO A 144 -9.43 -4.71 8.30
N ALA A 145 -10.37 -3.77 8.22
CA ALA A 145 -10.10 -2.41 7.76
C ALA A 145 -9.04 -1.67 8.62
N LYS A 146 -8.92 -2.02 9.91
CA LYS A 146 -7.89 -1.51 10.83
C LYS A 146 -6.48 -1.94 10.39
N ASP A 147 -6.30 -3.22 10.05
CA ASP A 147 -5.00 -3.80 9.72
C ASP A 147 -4.58 -3.39 8.30
N LEU A 148 -5.54 -3.33 7.36
CA LEU A 148 -5.30 -2.80 6.02
C LEU A 148 -5.05 -1.28 6.02
N ALA A 149 -5.46 -0.52 7.05
CA ALA A 149 -5.07 0.87 7.22
C ALA A 149 -3.58 0.98 7.60
N VAL A 150 -3.08 0.12 8.50
CA VAL A 150 -1.64 0.03 8.83
C VAL A 150 -0.82 -0.26 7.57
N TYR A 151 -1.22 -1.24 6.75
CA TYR A 151 -0.51 -1.54 5.50
C TYR A 151 -0.39 -0.31 4.58
N ARG A 152 -1.51 0.40 4.33
CA ARG A 152 -1.53 1.59 3.47
C ARG A 152 -0.78 2.79 4.05
N GLU A 153 -0.72 2.90 5.37
CA GLU A 153 0.02 3.97 6.05
C GLU A 153 1.53 3.79 5.88
N PHE A 154 2.05 2.60 6.21
CA PHE A 154 3.49 2.31 6.17
C PHE A 154 4.00 1.98 4.77
N ASN A 155 3.12 1.56 3.86
CA ASN A 155 3.43 1.31 2.46
C ASN A 155 2.29 1.77 1.52
N PRO A 156 2.20 3.08 1.23
CA PRO A 156 1.20 3.64 0.34
C PRO A 156 1.38 3.23 -1.14
N GLN A 157 2.51 2.60 -1.49
CA GLN A 157 2.79 2.13 -2.86
C GLN A 157 2.31 0.69 -3.10
N GLY A 158 1.98 -0.06 -2.04
CA GLY A 158 1.46 -1.43 -2.15
C GLY A 158 2.50 -2.51 -2.48
N SER A 159 3.78 -2.25 -2.21
CA SER A 159 4.87 -3.24 -2.35
C SER A 159 4.82 -4.33 -1.27
N ILE A 160 5.39 -5.50 -1.53
CA ILE A 160 5.30 -6.68 -0.64
C ILE A 160 6.63 -7.47 -0.71
N PRO A 161 7.14 -8.08 0.39
CA PRO A 161 6.61 -8.08 1.76
C PRO A 161 6.70 -6.71 2.44
N THR A 162 5.81 -6.46 3.41
CA THR A 162 5.87 -5.27 4.28
C THR A 162 5.77 -5.66 5.74
N PHE A 163 6.76 -5.23 6.52
CA PHE A 163 6.86 -5.48 7.94
C PHE A 163 6.48 -4.22 8.71
N VAL A 164 5.65 -4.33 9.75
CA VAL A 164 5.33 -3.23 10.67
C VAL A 164 5.34 -3.74 12.11
N PHE A 165 6.24 -3.21 12.93
CA PHE A 165 6.41 -3.54 14.35
C PHE A 165 5.98 -2.33 15.19
N GLY A 166 4.91 -2.49 15.95
CA GLY A 166 4.35 -1.49 16.88
C GLY A 166 3.83 -0.22 16.22
N CYS A 167 3.55 -0.20 14.91
CA CYS A 167 3.28 1.02 14.13
C CYS A 167 4.36 2.10 14.29
N LYS A 168 5.59 1.66 14.58
CA LYS A 168 6.75 2.51 14.86
C LYS A 168 7.90 2.15 13.93
N TYR A 169 8.26 0.87 13.90
CA TYR A 169 9.29 0.34 13.02
C TYR A 169 8.67 -0.34 11.81
N PHE A 170 9.26 -0.15 10.62
CA PHE A 170 8.76 -0.75 9.40
C PHE A 170 9.85 -0.97 8.37
N ARG A 171 9.62 -1.93 7.47
CA ARG A 171 10.50 -2.23 6.32
C ARG A 171 9.65 -2.72 5.15
N ILE A 172 10.00 -2.29 3.95
CA ILE A 172 9.42 -2.76 2.69
C ILE A 172 10.49 -3.63 2.02
N GLY A 173 10.15 -4.87 1.71
CA GLY A 173 11.10 -5.90 1.25
C GLY A 173 11.88 -6.57 2.38
N ASN A 174 12.73 -7.51 1.98
CA ASN A 174 13.64 -8.24 2.87
C ASN A 174 14.97 -7.51 3.02
N GLY A 175 15.61 -7.63 4.19
CA GLY A 175 16.88 -7.00 4.51
C GLY A 175 18.09 -7.83 4.08
N TYR A 176 17.98 -9.16 4.18
CA TYR A 176 19.12 -10.09 4.04
C TYR A 176 18.94 -11.21 3.01
N GLU A 177 17.91 -11.12 2.16
CA GLU A 177 17.62 -12.14 1.13
C GLU A 177 18.75 -12.29 0.10
N GLN A 178 19.48 -11.20 -0.22
CA GLN A 178 20.63 -11.27 -1.13
C GLN A 178 21.80 -12.09 -0.57
N GLN A 179 21.83 -12.31 0.75
CA GLN A 179 22.83 -13.10 1.47
C GLN A 179 22.29 -14.48 1.87
N ASP A 180 21.01 -14.78 1.60
CA ASP A 180 20.28 -15.95 2.09
C ASP A 180 20.32 -16.09 3.63
N ASP A 181 20.40 -14.97 4.36
CA ASP A 181 20.59 -14.97 5.82
C ASP A 181 19.28 -14.73 6.59
N LEU A 182 18.49 -15.81 6.71
CA LEU A 182 17.33 -15.85 7.59
C LEU A 182 17.68 -15.74 9.09
N THR A 183 18.95 -15.87 9.49
CA THR A 183 19.36 -15.70 10.90
C THR A 183 19.43 -14.22 11.26
N ALA A 184 19.99 -13.39 10.37
CA ALA A 184 20.01 -11.94 10.52
C ALA A 184 18.60 -11.35 10.50
N GLU A 185 17.71 -11.84 9.63
CA GLU A 185 16.28 -11.45 9.63
C GLU A 185 15.61 -11.70 10.98
N LYS A 186 15.73 -12.92 11.51
CA LYS A 186 15.16 -13.29 12.81
C LYS A 186 15.74 -12.44 13.94
N ALA A 187 17.04 -12.15 13.90
CA ALA A 187 17.70 -11.32 14.90
C ALA A 187 17.15 -9.87 14.92
N GLU A 188 16.91 -9.25 13.75
CA GLU A 188 16.28 -7.92 13.72
C GLU A 188 14.81 -7.98 14.20
N PHE A 189 14.04 -9.01 13.81
CA PHE A 189 12.66 -9.18 14.30
C PHE A 189 12.60 -9.34 15.83
N GLU A 190 13.48 -10.16 16.41
CA GLU A 190 13.59 -10.37 17.85
C GLU A 190 14.02 -9.07 18.57
N ALA A 191 15.01 -8.34 18.05
CA ALA A 191 15.47 -7.08 18.62
C ALA A 191 14.37 -5.99 18.61
N LEU A 192 13.59 -5.91 17.53
CA LEU A 192 12.45 -5.00 17.43
C LEU A 192 11.33 -5.37 18.41
N ILE A 193 10.94 -6.64 18.51
CA ILE A 193 9.93 -7.09 19.48
C ILE A 193 10.41 -6.80 20.91
N GLN A 194 11.67 -7.08 21.21
CA GLN A 194 12.27 -6.78 22.51
C GLN A 194 12.30 -5.28 22.82
N ASP A 195 12.34 -4.38 21.83
CA ASP A 195 12.19 -2.93 22.04
C ASP A 195 10.76 -2.52 22.38
N LEU A 196 9.76 -3.15 21.76
CA LEU A 196 8.35 -2.83 21.97
C LEU A 196 7.80 -3.25 23.35
N ILE A 197 8.46 -4.17 24.04
CA ILE A 197 7.98 -4.78 25.31
C ILE A 197 8.78 -4.36 26.56
N LYS A 198 9.56 -3.28 26.48
CA LYS A 198 10.41 -2.77 27.58
C LYS A 198 9.62 -2.02 28.66
#